data_AF-A0A936EB85-F1
#
_entry.id   AF-A0A936EB85-F1
#
_cell.length_a   1.000
_cell.length_b   1.000
_cell.length_c   1.000
_cell.angle_alpha   90.00
_cell.angle_beta   90.00
_cell.angle_gamma   90.00
#
_symmetry.space_group_name_H-M   'P 1'
#
loop_
_entity.id
_entity.type
_entity.pdbx_description
1 polymer ?
#
loop_
_entity_poly.entity_id
_entity_poly.type
_entity_poly.pdbx_seq_one_letter_code
_entity_poly.pdbx_strand_id
1 'polypeptide(L)'
;MRTGMWERAIAAATAAVFRLVLAFAFFLQQLGPLPARAASAIASGKVALVIGNSAYGKIPDLKNPRNDAGLISDSLKRLGFNVILREDASHGDIEKAINELLVASKDAETVMFYFAGHGFQLGGRNFLVPVDAGLENRDAIGKETFALDKIIETIHERGKQTLVFLDACRNNPIPAAARTVQDAEGLAQIETGSGTFVAFATEPGKVTFDGAGENSPFATALSATIESPEFPSPT
;
A
#
# COMPACT_ATOMS: atom_id res chain seq x y z
N MET A 1 -90.84 -8.86 0.32
CA MET A 1 -89.90 -7.74 0.05
C MET A 1 -88.71 -7.85 1.00
N ARG A 2 -87.63 -8.54 0.63
CA ARG A 2 -86.44 -8.70 1.51
C ARG A 2 -85.15 -9.02 0.74
N THR A 3 -84.97 -8.45 -0.46
CA THR A 3 -83.84 -8.75 -1.36
C THR A 3 -82.75 -7.67 -1.42
N GLY A 4 -82.91 -6.50 -0.81
CA GLY A 4 -81.99 -5.36 -1.02
C GLY A 4 -80.88 -5.11 0.02
N MET A 5 -80.82 -5.88 1.11
CA MET A 5 -79.84 -5.61 2.20
C MET A 5 -78.42 -6.12 1.89
N TRP A 6 -78.31 -7.23 1.16
CA TRP A 6 -77.02 -7.87 0.88
C TRP A 6 -76.23 -7.16 -0.23
N GLU A 7 -76.93 -6.60 -1.23
CA GLU A 7 -76.31 -5.84 -2.32
C GLU A 7 -75.69 -4.51 -1.83
N ARG A 8 -76.33 -3.83 -0.87
CA ARG A 8 -75.82 -2.58 -0.28
C ARG A 8 -74.57 -2.81 0.58
N ALA A 9 -74.48 -3.96 1.27
CA ALA A 9 -73.32 -4.31 2.06
C ALA A 9 -72.09 -4.62 1.20
N ILE A 10 -72.27 -5.32 0.06
CA ILE A 10 -71.20 -5.63 -0.88
C ILE A 10 -70.70 -4.37 -1.60
N ALA A 11 -71.60 -3.46 -1.97
CA ALA A 11 -71.24 -2.17 -2.58
C ALA A 11 -70.45 -1.26 -1.60
N ALA A 12 -70.80 -1.26 -0.32
CA ALA A 12 -70.08 -0.49 0.70
C ALA A 12 -68.68 -1.06 0.99
N ALA A 13 -68.55 -2.40 1.06
CA ALA A 13 -67.28 -3.07 1.29
C ALA A 13 -66.30 -2.88 0.12
N THR A 14 -66.78 -2.96 -1.12
CA THR A 14 -65.96 -2.74 -2.33
C THR A 14 -65.47 -1.30 -2.45
N ALA A 15 -66.31 -0.30 -2.11
CA ALA A 15 -65.89 1.10 -2.09
C ALA A 15 -64.84 1.42 -1.00
N ALA A 16 -64.91 0.75 0.17
CA ALA A 16 -63.95 0.93 1.25
C ALA A 16 -62.56 0.35 0.90
N VAL A 17 -62.51 -0.84 0.29
CA VAL A 17 -61.24 -1.44 -0.18
C VAL A 17 -60.61 -0.59 -1.29
N PHE A 18 -61.41 -0.08 -2.23
CA PHE A 18 -60.89 0.79 -3.30
C PHE A 18 -60.30 2.10 -2.77
N ARG A 19 -60.91 2.70 -1.74
CA ARG A 19 -60.39 3.90 -1.07
C ARG A 19 -59.10 3.64 -0.31
N LEU A 20 -58.95 2.46 0.31
CA LEU A 20 -57.72 2.09 1.02
C LEU A 20 -56.54 1.85 0.07
N VAL A 21 -56.79 1.18 -1.06
CA VAL A 21 -55.77 0.90 -2.09
C VAL A 21 -55.30 2.19 -2.76
N LEU A 22 -56.21 3.13 -3.06
CA LEU A 22 -55.85 4.44 -3.63
C LEU A 22 -55.09 5.32 -2.63
N ALA A 23 -55.44 5.28 -1.35
CA ALA A 23 -54.70 6.01 -0.31
C ALA A 23 -53.28 5.47 -0.09
N PHE A 24 -53.09 4.15 -0.22
CA PHE A 24 -51.76 3.52 -0.10
C PHE A 24 -50.87 3.82 -1.32
N ALA A 25 -51.44 3.82 -2.54
CA ALA A 25 -50.73 4.18 -3.77
C ALA A 25 -50.25 5.65 -3.78
N PHE A 26 -51.03 6.56 -3.19
CA PHE A 26 -50.65 7.97 -3.07
C PHE A 26 -49.55 8.20 -2.01
N PHE A 27 -49.52 7.40 -0.94
CA PHE A 27 -48.47 7.47 0.09
C PHE A 27 -47.11 6.97 -0.45
N LEU A 28 -47.12 5.97 -1.32
CA LEU A 28 -45.92 5.48 -2.02
C LEU A 28 -45.35 6.50 -3.03
N GLN A 29 -46.16 7.41 -3.57
CA GLN A 29 -45.71 8.46 -4.50
C GLN A 29 -45.14 9.70 -3.80
N GLN A 30 -45.29 9.84 -2.48
CA GLN A 30 -44.68 10.94 -1.71
C GLN A 30 -43.30 10.60 -1.12
N LEU A 31 -42.86 9.34 -1.25
CA LEU A 31 -41.47 8.96 -1.01
C LEU A 31 -40.64 9.38 -2.23
N GLY A 32 -40.31 10.67 -2.30
CA GLY A 32 -39.30 11.16 -3.25
C GLY A 32 -38.00 10.38 -3.08
N PRO A 33 -37.16 10.27 -4.14
CA PRO A 33 -35.88 9.57 -4.03
C PRO A 33 -35.10 10.15 -2.86
N LEU A 34 -34.76 9.31 -1.89
CA LEU A 34 -33.87 9.70 -0.80
C LEU A 34 -32.63 10.31 -1.45
N PRO A 35 -32.18 11.51 -1.02
CA PRO A 35 -30.94 12.06 -1.53
C PRO A 35 -29.87 11.00 -1.26
N ALA A 36 -29.31 10.44 -2.32
CA ALA A 36 -28.12 9.64 -2.25
C ALA A 36 -27.06 10.57 -1.67
N ARG A 37 -26.89 10.51 -0.35
CA ARG A 37 -25.77 11.13 0.33
C ARG A 37 -24.58 10.44 -0.28
N ALA A 38 -23.95 11.11 -1.25
CA ALA A 38 -22.62 10.74 -1.69
C ALA A 38 -21.79 10.75 -0.41
N ALA A 39 -21.58 9.57 0.15
CA ALA A 39 -20.52 9.38 1.10
C ALA A 39 -19.30 9.77 0.28
N SER A 40 -18.77 10.97 0.54
CA SER A 40 -17.37 11.21 0.28
C SER A 40 -16.68 10.14 1.10
N ALA A 41 -16.33 9.03 0.44
CA ALA A 41 -15.41 8.07 0.98
C ALA A 41 -14.14 8.88 1.20
N ILE A 42 -13.97 9.39 2.41
CA ILE A 42 -12.64 9.64 2.92
C ILE A 42 -11.97 8.29 2.72
N ALA A 43 -11.03 8.28 1.76
CA ALA A 43 -10.30 7.10 1.36
C ALA A 43 -9.95 6.32 2.62
N SER A 44 -10.23 5.02 2.60
CA SER A 44 -9.85 4.05 3.63
C SER A 44 -8.51 4.45 4.24
N GLY A 45 -8.40 4.49 5.58
CA GLY A 45 -7.22 4.97 6.34
C GLY A 45 -5.94 4.18 6.04
N LYS A 46 -5.48 4.23 4.79
CA LYS A 46 -4.45 3.41 4.18
C LYS A 46 -3.58 4.34 3.36
N VAL A 47 -2.34 4.49 3.77
CA VAL A 47 -1.35 5.33 3.08
C VAL A 47 -0.17 4.46 2.67
N ALA A 48 0.42 4.75 1.52
CA ALA A 48 1.58 4.03 1.05
C ALA A 48 2.65 4.99 0.54
N LEU A 49 3.91 4.68 0.82
CA LEU A 49 5.08 5.23 0.14
C LEU A 49 5.69 4.12 -0.71
N VAL A 50 5.80 4.35 -2.01
CA VAL A 50 6.32 3.42 -3.00
C VAL A 50 7.50 4.09 -3.68
N ILE A 51 8.68 3.47 -3.61
CA ILE A 51 9.92 3.98 -4.18
C ILE A 51 10.51 2.94 -5.14
N GLY A 52 10.84 3.37 -6.36
CA GLY A 52 11.55 2.55 -7.35
C GLY A 52 12.76 3.28 -7.90
N ASN A 53 13.97 2.80 -7.55
CA ASN A 53 15.22 3.40 -7.99
C ASN A 53 15.95 2.49 -8.98
N SER A 54 16.16 3.01 -10.18
CA SER A 54 16.73 2.33 -11.34
C SER A 54 17.97 3.04 -11.89
N ALA A 55 17.96 4.37 -12.00
CA ALA A 55 18.97 5.17 -12.67
C ALA A 55 19.94 5.84 -11.66
N TYR A 56 20.95 5.10 -11.22
CA TYR A 56 21.90 5.50 -10.19
C TYR A 56 23.10 6.30 -10.71
N GLY A 57 23.56 6.01 -11.94
CA GLY A 57 24.65 6.75 -12.60
C GLY A 57 26.06 6.57 -11.98
N LYS A 58 26.23 6.70 -10.65
CA LYS A 58 27.49 6.50 -9.93
C LYS A 58 27.73 5.05 -9.51
N ILE A 59 26.65 4.31 -9.29
CA ILE A 59 26.65 2.86 -9.08
C ILE A 59 25.82 2.20 -10.19
N PRO A 60 25.91 0.87 -10.39
CA PRO A 60 25.24 0.21 -11.52
C PRO A 60 23.73 0.45 -11.55
N ASP A 61 23.17 0.72 -12.71
CA ASP A 61 21.72 0.90 -12.88
C ASP A 61 20.98 -0.45 -12.74
N LEU A 62 19.70 -0.37 -12.35
CA LEU A 62 18.79 -1.51 -12.23
C LEU A 62 17.63 -1.37 -13.22
N LYS A 63 17.31 -2.47 -13.92
CA LYS A 63 16.35 -2.45 -15.03
C LYS A 63 14.89 -2.28 -14.58
N ASN A 64 14.48 -2.95 -13.51
CA ASN A 64 13.07 -3.16 -13.17
C ASN A 64 12.47 -2.22 -12.10
N PRO A 65 13.21 -1.68 -11.11
CA PRO A 65 12.60 -0.99 -9.96
C PRO A 65 11.59 0.11 -10.27
N ARG A 66 11.80 0.90 -11.33
CA ARG A 66 10.82 1.91 -11.76
C ARG A 66 9.49 1.26 -12.18
N ASN A 67 9.55 0.20 -13.00
CA ASN A 67 8.35 -0.52 -13.44
C ASN A 67 7.64 -1.19 -12.25
N ASP A 68 8.43 -1.80 -11.36
CA ASP A 68 7.92 -2.46 -10.16
C ASP A 68 7.17 -1.48 -9.25
N ALA A 69 7.73 -0.30 -9.02
CA ALA A 69 7.09 0.77 -8.27
C ALA A 69 5.79 1.26 -8.93
N GLY A 70 5.77 1.40 -10.26
CA GLY A 70 4.56 1.73 -11.01
C GLY A 70 3.46 0.67 -10.83
N LEU A 71 3.80 -0.61 -11.03
CA LEU A 71 2.89 -1.74 -10.86
C LEU A 71 2.27 -1.77 -9.46
N ILE A 72 3.12 -1.70 -8.43
CA ILE A 72 2.68 -1.73 -7.03
C ILE A 72 1.86 -0.48 -6.69
N SER A 73 2.26 0.69 -7.17
CA SER A 73 1.48 1.92 -6.96
C SER A 73 0.07 1.80 -7.50
N ASP A 74 -0.09 1.25 -8.70
CA ASP A 74 -1.40 1.14 -9.35
C ASP A 74 -2.28 0.09 -8.67
N SER A 75 -1.70 -1.02 -8.21
CA SER A 75 -2.40 -2.01 -7.38
C SER A 75 -2.91 -1.39 -6.07
N LEU A 76 -2.07 -0.66 -5.36
CA LEU A 76 -2.45 -0.03 -4.09
C LEU A 76 -3.54 1.04 -4.27
N LYS A 77 -3.48 1.82 -5.35
CA LYS A 77 -4.55 2.77 -5.69
C LYS A 77 -5.88 2.05 -5.92
N ARG A 78 -5.90 0.92 -6.63
CA ARG A 78 -7.11 0.09 -6.81
C ARG A 78 -7.66 -0.42 -5.48
N LEU A 79 -6.79 -0.67 -4.51
CA LEU A 79 -7.15 -1.07 -3.15
C LEU A 79 -7.53 0.11 -2.24
N GLY A 80 -7.54 1.34 -2.73
CA GLY A 80 -7.95 2.54 -1.98
C GLY A 80 -6.87 3.15 -1.09
N PHE A 81 -5.59 2.80 -1.30
CA PHE A 81 -4.49 3.52 -0.65
C PHE A 81 -4.33 4.93 -1.22
N ASN A 82 -3.99 5.88 -0.37
CA ASN A 82 -3.36 7.13 -0.80
C ASN A 82 -1.86 6.87 -1.01
N VAL A 83 -1.41 6.86 -2.27
CA VAL A 83 -0.05 6.46 -2.65
C VAL A 83 0.84 7.66 -2.96
N ILE A 84 1.96 7.74 -2.25
CA ILE A 84 3.09 8.63 -2.54
C ILE A 84 4.10 7.81 -3.35
N LEU A 85 4.14 8.02 -4.66
CA LEU A 85 5.09 7.36 -5.56
C LEU A 85 6.33 8.24 -5.76
N ARG A 86 7.52 7.65 -5.70
CA ARG A 86 8.78 8.25 -6.14
C ARG A 86 9.55 7.28 -7.02
N GLU A 87 10.07 7.79 -8.12
CA GLU A 87 10.90 7.05 -9.06
C GLU A 87 12.23 7.76 -9.18
N ASP A 88 13.33 6.99 -9.14
CA ASP A 88 14.70 7.50 -9.18
C ASP A 88 14.93 8.66 -8.20
N ALA A 89 14.54 8.39 -6.96
CA ALA A 89 14.53 9.36 -5.89
C ALA A 89 15.94 9.60 -5.35
N SER A 90 16.35 10.87 -5.33
CA SER A 90 17.56 11.31 -4.62
C SER A 90 17.39 11.20 -3.10
N HIS A 91 18.47 11.38 -2.35
CA HIS A 91 18.40 11.40 -0.89
C HIS A 91 17.39 12.44 -0.39
N GLY A 92 17.43 13.65 -0.96
CA GLY A 92 16.49 14.72 -0.60
C GLY A 92 15.05 14.41 -0.98
N ASP A 93 14.81 13.66 -2.06
CA ASP A 93 13.45 13.26 -2.47
C ASP A 93 12.86 12.20 -1.54
N ILE A 94 13.68 11.24 -1.11
CA ILE A 94 13.28 10.20 -0.15
C ILE A 94 12.95 10.83 1.21
N GLU A 95 13.79 11.74 1.70
CA GLU A 95 13.55 12.46 2.96
C GLU A 95 12.22 13.23 2.93
N LYS A 96 11.95 13.95 1.83
CA LYS A 96 10.65 14.62 1.63
C LYS A 96 9.49 13.63 1.59
N ALA A 97 9.65 12.52 0.89
CA ALA A 97 8.58 11.52 0.75
C ALA A 97 8.27 10.82 2.09
N ILE A 98 9.28 10.57 2.94
CA ILE A 98 9.07 10.09 4.31
C ILE A 98 8.29 11.12 5.13
N ASN A 99 8.65 12.40 5.04
CA ASN A 99 7.91 13.47 5.73
C ASN A 99 6.46 13.59 5.25
N GLU A 100 6.22 13.48 3.94
CA GLU A 100 4.87 13.44 3.35
C GLU A 100 4.08 12.23 3.88
N LEU A 101 4.71 11.06 3.96
CA LEU A 101 4.10 9.85 4.51
C LEU A 101 3.73 10.03 5.98
N LEU A 102 4.60 10.62 6.80
CA LEU A 102 4.33 10.89 8.21
C LEU A 102 3.15 11.84 8.42
N VAL A 103 3.02 12.85 7.56
CA VAL A 103 1.86 13.76 7.61
C VAL A 103 0.59 13.02 7.21
N ALA A 104 0.64 12.23 6.14
CA ALA A 104 -0.49 11.46 5.65
C ALA A 104 -0.91 10.32 6.60
N SER A 105 0.03 9.76 7.36
CA SER A 105 -0.20 8.59 8.23
C SER A 105 -0.86 8.92 9.55
N LYS A 106 -0.99 10.20 9.95
CA LYS A 106 -1.52 10.61 11.27
C LYS A 106 -2.84 9.95 11.62
N ASP A 107 -3.77 9.90 10.68
CA ASP A 107 -5.11 9.31 10.84
C ASP A 107 -5.26 7.98 10.07
N ALA A 108 -4.16 7.40 9.59
CA ALA A 108 -4.18 6.13 8.88
C ALA A 108 -4.16 4.95 9.86
N GLU A 109 -4.94 3.91 9.56
CA GLU A 109 -4.93 2.61 10.23
C GLU A 109 -3.84 1.69 9.66
N THR A 110 -3.52 1.85 8.37
CA THR A 110 -2.49 1.08 7.67
C THR A 110 -1.49 2.01 6.98
N VAL A 111 -0.22 1.75 7.22
CA VAL A 111 0.91 2.39 6.53
C VAL A 111 1.66 1.31 5.78
N MET A 112 1.87 1.51 4.48
CA MET A 112 2.69 0.61 3.67
C MET A 112 3.93 1.34 3.13
N PHE A 113 5.07 0.67 3.22
CA PHE A 113 6.32 1.11 2.60
C PHE A 113 6.79 0.04 1.62
N TYR A 114 6.96 0.41 0.36
CA TYR A 114 7.54 -0.43 -0.68
C TYR A 114 8.79 0.24 -1.23
N PHE A 115 9.89 -0.51 -1.31
CA PHE A 115 11.13 -0.04 -1.93
C PHE A 115 11.67 -1.10 -2.88
N ALA A 116 11.93 -0.70 -4.13
CA ALA A 116 12.70 -1.45 -5.11
C ALA A 116 13.96 -0.65 -5.50
N GLY A 117 15.13 -1.32 -5.53
CA GLY A 117 16.40 -0.65 -5.85
C GLY A 117 17.62 -1.33 -5.23
N HIS A 118 18.74 -0.62 -5.14
CA HIS A 118 19.91 -1.09 -4.40
C HIS A 118 19.67 -1.01 -2.89
N GLY A 119 20.02 -2.09 -2.20
CA GLY A 119 20.09 -2.14 -0.74
C GLY A 119 21.22 -3.07 -0.27
N PHE A 120 21.72 -2.84 0.93
CA PHE A 120 22.78 -3.70 1.48
C PHE A 120 22.76 -3.77 3.00
N GLN A 121 23.40 -4.81 3.54
CA GLN A 121 23.60 -4.95 4.96
C GLN A 121 24.98 -4.46 5.39
N LEU A 122 25.02 -3.72 6.50
CA LEU A 122 26.25 -3.37 7.20
C LEU A 122 26.05 -3.51 8.71
N GLY A 123 26.88 -4.31 9.37
CA GLY A 123 26.83 -4.47 10.83
C GLY A 123 25.46 -4.91 11.36
N GLY A 124 24.75 -5.76 10.59
CA GLY A 124 23.41 -6.25 10.96
C GLY A 124 22.26 -5.29 10.67
N ARG A 125 22.52 -4.14 10.00
CA ARG A 125 21.51 -3.15 9.63
C ARG A 125 21.36 -3.06 8.12
N ASN A 126 20.13 -2.83 7.66
CA ASN A 126 19.79 -2.69 6.25
C ASN A 126 19.80 -1.23 5.83
N PHE A 127 20.45 -0.94 4.70
CA PHE A 127 20.54 0.40 4.12
C PHE A 127 19.92 0.40 2.72
N LEU A 128 19.08 1.40 2.45
CA LEU A 128 18.46 1.66 1.15
C LEU A 128 19.23 2.77 0.45
N VAL A 129 19.46 2.61 -0.86
CA VAL A 129 20.34 3.49 -1.62
C VAL A 129 19.55 4.43 -2.54
N PRO A 130 19.62 5.75 -2.32
CA PRO A 130 19.14 6.78 -3.24
C PRO A 130 19.93 6.82 -4.55
N VAL A 131 19.35 7.36 -5.62
CA VAL A 131 20.02 7.37 -6.94
C VAL A 131 21.27 8.25 -7.00
N ASP A 132 21.40 9.25 -6.13
CA ASP A 132 22.53 10.19 -6.12
C ASP A 132 23.70 9.73 -5.23
N ALA A 133 23.56 8.58 -4.55
CA ALA A 133 24.59 7.99 -3.71
C ALA A 133 25.81 7.51 -4.53
N GLY A 134 27.01 7.84 -4.05
CA GLY A 134 28.27 7.38 -4.64
C GLY A 134 28.91 6.22 -3.87
N LEU A 135 28.70 6.15 -2.56
CA LEU A 135 29.19 5.09 -1.67
C LEU A 135 30.70 4.82 -1.79
N GLU A 136 31.49 5.87 -2.00
CA GLU A 136 32.94 5.76 -2.27
C GLU A 136 33.72 5.16 -1.09
N ASN A 137 33.23 5.34 0.14
CA ASN A 137 33.83 4.82 1.37
C ASN A 137 32.77 4.59 2.48
N ARG A 138 33.18 3.99 3.59
CA ARG A 138 32.27 3.66 4.70
C ARG A 138 31.69 4.89 5.41
N ASP A 139 32.42 5.99 5.44
CA ASP A 139 31.97 7.23 6.11
C ASP A 139 30.83 7.91 5.33
N ALA A 140 30.72 7.64 4.03
CA ALA A 140 29.65 8.11 3.17
C ALA A 140 28.30 7.42 3.47
N ILE A 141 28.32 6.16 3.95
CA ILE A 141 27.11 5.33 4.11
C ILE A 141 26.06 6.03 4.98
N GLY A 142 26.46 6.53 6.14
CA GLY A 142 25.53 7.19 7.06
C GLY A 142 24.95 8.52 6.56
N LYS A 143 25.53 9.10 5.50
CA LYS A 143 25.13 10.39 4.92
C LYS A 143 24.37 10.24 3.60
N GLU A 144 24.66 9.17 2.85
CA GLU A 144 24.15 8.97 1.51
C GLU A 144 23.05 7.90 1.44
N THR A 145 22.78 7.17 2.53
CA THR A 145 21.81 6.08 2.56
C THR A 145 20.81 6.21 3.70
N PHE A 146 19.70 5.47 3.59
CA PHE A 146 18.70 5.40 4.64
C PHE A 146 18.77 4.06 5.35
N ALA A 147 18.94 4.10 6.67
CA ALA A 147 18.82 2.89 7.47
C ALA A 147 17.34 2.50 7.61
N LEU A 148 17.00 1.28 7.20
CA LEU A 148 15.62 0.82 7.16
C LEU A 148 14.98 0.70 8.54
N ASP A 149 15.74 0.28 9.55
CA ASP A 149 15.28 0.25 10.93
C ASP A 149 14.78 1.64 11.39
N LYS A 150 15.49 2.71 10.99
CA LYS A 150 15.07 4.09 11.26
C LYS A 150 13.83 4.50 10.49
N ILE A 151 13.68 4.08 9.24
CA ILE A 151 12.43 4.31 8.48
C ILE A 151 11.27 3.62 9.21
N ILE A 152 11.43 2.35 9.58
CA ILE A 152 10.39 1.58 10.27
C ILE A 152 10.05 2.22 11.61
N GLU A 153 11.03 2.56 12.44
CA GLU A 153 10.82 3.26 13.71
C GLU A 153 10.08 4.59 13.52
N THR A 154 10.38 5.31 12.43
CA THR A 154 9.78 6.62 12.13
C THR A 154 8.32 6.50 11.73
N ILE A 155 7.97 5.50 10.92
CA ILE A 155 6.60 5.33 10.42
C ILE A 155 5.72 4.46 11.33
N HIS A 156 6.33 3.68 12.23
CA HIS A 156 5.62 2.81 13.15
C HIS A 156 5.02 3.63 14.29
N GLU A 157 3.71 3.53 14.47
CA GLU A 157 3.01 4.00 15.66
C GLU A 157 2.16 2.88 16.26
N ARG A 158 2.05 2.87 17.60
CA ARG A 158 1.29 1.85 18.32
C ARG A 158 -0.18 1.85 17.85
N GLY A 159 -0.68 0.67 17.51
CA GLY A 159 -2.06 0.47 17.08
C GLY A 159 -2.28 0.62 15.57
N LYS A 160 -1.25 0.97 14.79
CA LYS A 160 -1.29 1.00 13.32
C LYS A 160 -0.65 -0.24 12.72
N GLN A 161 -1.24 -0.75 11.64
CA GLN A 161 -0.63 -1.80 10.85
C GLN A 161 0.45 -1.19 9.95
N THR A 162 1.70 -1.62 10.11
CA THR A 162 2.83 -1.20 9.28
C THR A 162 3.27 -2.36 8.40
N LEU A 163 3.17 -2.20 7.08
CA LEU A 163 3.57 -3.20 6.10
C LEU A 163 4.80 -2.71 5.35
N VAL A 164 5.86 -3.51 5.30
CA VAL A 164 7.11 -3.15 4.64
C VAL A 164 7.49 -4.24 3.65
N PHE A 165 7.70 -3.85 2.41
CA PHE A 165 8.07 -4.75 1.32
C PHE A 165 9.33 -4.25 0.65
N LEU A 166 10.35 -5.11 0.59
CA LEU A 166 11.64 -4.75 0.00
C LEU A 166 11.97 -5.65 -1.18
N ASP A 167 12.05 -5.03 -2.34
CA ASP A 167 12.50 -5.61 -3.60
C ASP A 167 13.88 -5.06 -3.96
N ALA A 168 14.80 -5.18 -3.01
CA ALA A 168 16.14 -4.64 -3.14
C ALA A 168 17.16 -5.74 -3.45
N CYS A 169 17.97 -5.48 -4.48
CA CYS A 169 19.10 -6.32 -4.85
C CYS A 169 20.17 -6.26 -3.75
N ARG A 170 20.90 -7.37 -3.59
CA ARG A 170 21.70 -7.68 -2.38
C ARG A 170 23.20 -7.67 -2.61
N ASN A 171 23.61 -7.23 -3.79
CA ASN A 171 25.01 -7.06 -4.13
C ASN A 171 25.46 -5.78 -3.44
N ASN A 172 26.36 -5.91 -2.47
CA ASN A 172 26.86 -4.76 -1.72
C ASN A 172 27.49 -3.74 -2.71
N PRO A 173 26.92 -2.54 -2.91
CA PRO A 173 27.43 -1.57 -3.88
C PRO A 173 28.72 -0.90 -3.39
N ILE A 174 29.12 -1.12 -2.13
CA ILE A 174 30.39 -0.61 -1.60
C ILE A 174 31.56 -1.19 -2.41
N PRO A 175 32.54 -0.36 -2.82
CA PRO A 175 33.75 -0.82 -3.51
C PRO A 175 34.46 -1.91 -2.72
N ALA A 176 34.98 -2.95 -3.39
CA ALA A 176 35.64 -4.09 -2.74
C ALA A 176 36.77 -3.68 -1.77
N ALA A 177 37.49 -2.60 -2.08
CA ALA A 177 38.56 -2.06 -1.24
C ALA A 177 38.07 -1.51 0.12
N ALA A 178 36.79 -1.16 0.24
CA ALA A 178 36.16 -0.66 1.46
C ALA A 178 35.32 -1.73 2.19
N ARG A 179 35.30 -2.97 1.68
CA ARG A 179 34.58 -4.09 2.30
C ARG A 179 35.40 -4.78 3.39
N THR A 180 34.71 -5.27 4.40
CA THR A 180 35.29 -6.07 5.50
C THR A 180 34.67 -7.47 5.54
N VAL A 181 35.31 -8.41 6.26
CA VAL A 181 34.80 -9.79 6.44
C VAL A 181 33.42 -9.81 7.13
N GLN A 182 33.02 -8.73 7.78
CA GLN A 182 31.74 -8.59 8.48
C GLN A 182 30.62 -8.06 7.57
N ASP A 183 30.93 -7.70 6.33
CA ASP A 183 29.94 -7.23 5.37
C ASP A 183 29.28 -8.47 4.73
N ALA A 184 28.05 -8.75 5.17
CA ALA A 184 27.29 -9.88 4.67
C ALA A 184 26.68 -9.58 3.29
N GLU A 185 26.53 -10.62 2.47
CA GLU A 185 25.64 -10.57 1.31
C GLU A 185 24.18 -10.67 1.79
N GLY A 186 23.26 -9.94 1.16
CA GLY A 186 21.87 -9.96 1.58
C GLY A 186 21.44 -8.80 2.48
N LEU A 187 20.18 -8.89 2.91
CA LEU A 187 19.60 -8.02 3.93
C LEU A 187 19.52 -8.77 5.26
N ALA A 188 19.75 -8.05 6.35
CA ALA A 188 19.62 -8.52 7.72
C ALA A 188 18.16 -8.82 8.06
N GLN A 189 17.95 -9.80 8.93
CA GLN A 189 16.67 -9.98 9.59
C GLN A 189 16.36 -8.74 10.45
N ILE A 190 15.11 -8.30 10.43
CA ILE A 190 14.63 -7.19 11.27
C ILE A 190 13.71 -7.78 12.33
N GLU A 191 14.02 -7.49 13.59
CA GLU A 191 13.08 -7.73 14.68
C GLU A 191 12.03 -6.63 14.69
N THR A 192 10.76 -7.01 14.51
CA THR A 192 9.65 -6.07 14.47
C THR A 192 8.81 -6.16 15.74
N GLY A 193 8.29 -5.03 16.20
CA GLY A 193 7.26 -4.98 17.22
C GLY A 193 5.91 -5.48 16.69
N SER A 194 4.96 -5.73 17.60
CA SER A 194 3.59 -6.08 17.22
C SER A 194 2.99 -5.00 16.30
N GLY A 195 2.28 -5.43 15.25
CA GLY A 195 1.68 -4.54 14.25
C GLY A 195 2.58 -4.20 13.05
N THR A 196 3.82 -4.67 13.01
CA THR A 196 4.73 -4.47 11.86
C THR A 196 5.06 -5.79 11.16
N PHE A 197 4.78 -5.85 9.85
CA PHE A 197 5.14 -6.96 8.97
C PHE A 197 6.19 -6.50 7.96
N VAL A 198 7.28 -7.25 7.83
CA VAL A 198 8.35 -6.99 6.86
C VAL A 198 8.53 -8.21 5.98
N ALA A 199 8.44 -8.02 4.66
CA ALA A 199 8.69 -9.04 3.65
C ALA A 199 9.83 -8.61 2.72
N PHE A 200 10.65 -9.57 2.34
CA PHE A 200 11.79 -9.40 1.44
C PHE A 200 11.57 -10.23 0.18
N ALA A 201 12.01 -9.73 -0.98
CA ALA A 201 11.96 -10.46 -2.25
C ALA A 201 12.76 -11.78 -2.25
N THR A 202 13.62 -11.99 -1.25
CA THR A 202 14.50 -13.16 -1.15
C THR A 202 14.75 -13.50 0.33
N GLU A 203 15.10 -14.75 0.63
CA GLU A 203 15.52 -15.17 1.98
C GLU A 203 16.76 -14.37 2.43
N PRO A 204 16.82 -13.78 3.64
CA PRO A 204 18.02 -13.15 4.20
C PRO A 204 19.31 -13.95 3.92
N GLY A 205 20.35 -13.30 3.39
CA GLY A 205 21.62 -13.96 3.01
C GLY A 205 21.72 -14.57 1.61
N LYS A 206 20.68 -14.50 0.74
CA LYS A 206 20.72 -15.02 -0.65
C LYS A 206 20.48 -13.95 -1.73
N VAL A 207 21.08 -14.09 -2.92
CA VAL A 207 20.94 -13.17 -4.07
C VAL A 207 19.81 -13.63 -5.01
N THR A 208 19.03 -12.70 -5.57
CA THR A 208 18.02 -12.99 -6.60
C THR A 208 18.46 -12.67 -8.02
N PHE A 209 17.74 -13.28 -8.95
CA PHE A 209 17.75 -12.98 -10.37
C PHE A 209 16.62 -11.98 -10.66
N ASP A 210 16.94 -10.85 -11.29
CA ASP A 210 15.97 -9.78 -11.61
C ASP A 210 14.83 -10.24 -12.54
N GLY A 211 14.96 -11.44 -13.13
CA GLY A 211 14.02 -11.95 -14.13
C GLY A 211 14.26 -11.29 -15.50
N ALA A 212 13.86 -11.98 -16.56
CA ALA A 212 13.97 -11.42 -17.92
C ALA A 212 12.81 -10.48 -18.30
N GLY A 213 11.78 -10.40 -17.46
CA GLY A 213 10.53 -9.67 -17.72
C GLY A 213 10.64 -8.15 -17.58
N GLU A 214 9.48 -7.49 -17.66
CA GLU A 214 9.33 -6.04 -17.44
C GLU A 214 9.34 -5.67 -15.95
N ASN A 215 8.87 -6.58 -15.09
CA ASN A 215 8.81 -6.44 -13.64
C ASN A 215 9.56 -7.59 -12.97
N SER A 216 10.00 -7.38 -11.72
CA SER A 216 10.58 -8.43 -10.89
C SER A 216 9.54 -9.53 -10.58
N PRO A 217 10.00 -10.77 -10.31
CA PRO A 217 9.12 -11.82 -9.82
C PRO A 217 8.39 -11.45 -8.52
N PHE A 218 9.03 -10.66 -7.66
CA PHE A 218 8.46 -10.26 -6.38
C PHE A 218 7.34 -9.24 -6.56
N ALA A 219 7.55 -8.17 -7.32
CA ALA A 219 6.52 -7.17 -7.61
C ALA A 219 5.31 -7.80 -8.33
N THR A 220 5.58 -8.72 -9.26
CA THR A 220 4.54 -9.48 -9.97
C THR A 220 3.71 -10.35 -9.02
N ALA A 221 4.37 -11.11 -8.13
CA ALA A 221 3.67 -11.95 -7.16
C ALA A 221 2.92 -11.13 -6.11
N LEU A 222 3.53 -10.05 -5.61
CA LEU A 222 2.96 -9.18 -4.60
C LEU A 222 1.69 -8.50 -5.12
N SER A 223 1.74 -7.86 -6.29
CA SER A 223 0.58 -7.20 -6.91
C SER A 223 -0.59 -8.16 -7.12
N ALA A 224 -0.33 -9.36 -7.62
CA ALA A 224 -1.35 -10.40 -7.79
C ALA A 224 -1.96 -10.86 -6.45
N THR A 225 -1.15 -10.91 -5.39
CA THR A 225 -1.57 -11.39 -4.07
C THR A 225 -2.38 -10.34 -3.30
N ILE A 226 -1.95 -9.08 -3.30
CA ILE A 226 -2.65 -8.00 -2.55
C ILE A 226 -4.01 -7.65 -3.14
N GLU A 227 -4.23 -7.94 -4.43
CA GLU A 227 -5.51 -7.75 -5.09
C GLU A 227 -6.45 -8.96 -4.94
N SER A 228 -5.96 -10.09 -4.42
CA SER A 228 -6.79 -11.28 -4.26
C SER A 228 -7.87 -11.08 -3.18
N PRO A 229 -9.15 -11.37 -3.47
CA PRO A 229 -10.26 -11.30 -2.50
C PRO A 229 -10.13 -12.27 -1.31
N GLU A 230 -9.21 -13.23 -1.36
CA GLU A 230 -9.08 -14.30 -0.37
C GLU A 230 -8.28 -13.91 0.88
N PHE A 231 -7.83 -12.66 1.01
CA PHE A 231 -7.34 -12.15 2.30
C PHE A 231 -8.54 -11.84 3.22
N PRO A 232 -8.74 -12.61 4.31
CA PRO A 232 -9.84 -12.35 5.21
C PRO A 232 -9.63 -10.96 5.83
N SER A 233 -10.60 -10.08 5.60
CA SER A 233 -10.78 -8.89 6.43
C SER A 233 -10.71 -9.32 7.90
N PRO A 234 -9.87 -8.71 8.74
CA PRO A 234 -9.86 -9.04 10.16
C PRO A 234 -11.24 -8.72 10.71
N THR A 235 -11.98 -9.77 11.04
CA THR A 235 -13.26 -9.71 11.75
C THR A 235 -13.05 -9.30 13.19
#